data_AF-A0A1H3HTM7-F1
#
_entry.id   AF-A0A1H3HTM7-F1
#
_cell.length_a   1.000
_cell.length_b   1.000
_cell.length_c   1.000
_cell.angle_alpha   90.00
_cell.angle_beta   90.00
_cell.angle_gamma   90.00
#
_symmetry.space_group_name_H-M   'P 1'
#
loop_
_entity.id
_entity.type
_entity.pdbx_description
1 polymer ?
#
loop_
_entity_poly.entity_id
_entity_poly.type
_entity_poly.pdbx_seq_one_letter_code
_entity_poly.pdbx_strand_id
1 'polypeptide(L)'
;MLATLNISAFRQFMATVFSAIFFLVALMLTFLAGEALFQGLRGQAGFTEAVINSINMAIVALAIFELGLVVNKEYACKENEDHIIIVLRRTVPRFVSIVCIALVLEGLLLVIKYSQLGLAGNLNYPIAIIISAAILLAALGVFLRLTDNNPNSHNKIFLNENEAQAVNGSMECMAGFHQPKPSNGSAH
;
A
#
# COMPACT_ATOMS: atom_id res chain seq x y z
N MET A 1 -33.43 1.35 2.64
CA MET A 1 -32.94 2.59 1.99
C MET A 1 -32.50 3.66 3.00
N LEU A 2 -33.26 3.95 4.07
CA LEU A 2 -32.82 4.92 5.10
C LEU A 2 -31.69 4.39 6.01
N ALA A 3 -31.64 3.08 6.30
CA ALA A 3 -30.59 2.49 7.12
C ALA A 3 -29.20 2.45 6.44
N THR A 4 -29.16 2.27 5.12
CA THR A 4 -27.92 2.21 4.32
C THR A 4 -27.27 3.58 4.13
N LEU A 5 -28.06 4.67 4.15
CA LEU A 5 -27.55 6.05 4.16
C LEU A 5 -26.79 6.37 5.46
N ASN A 6 -27.24 5.87 6.60
CA ASN A 6 -26.61 6.17 7.89
C ASN A 6 -25.27 5.43 8.05
N ILE A 7 -25.15 4.20 7.53
CA ILE A 7 -23.92 3.40 7.57
C ILE A 7 -22.81 4.02 6.70
N SER A 8 -23.16 4.49 5.50
CA SER A 8 -22.20 5.17 4.61
C SER A 8 -21.77 6.53 5.16
N ALA A 9 -22.68 7.31 5.75
CA ALA A 9 -22.35 8.56 6.44
C ALA A 9 -21.46 8.33 7.68
N PHE A 10 -21.77 7.31 8.49
CA PHE A 10 -20.97 6.95 9.66
C PHE A 10 -19.55 6.50 9.28
N ARG A 11 -19.41 5.69 8.23
CA ARG A 11 -18.11 5.28 7.70
C ARG A 11 -17.29 6.47 7.20
N GLN A 12 -17.91 7.40 6.47
CA GLN A 12 -17.26 8.62 5.98
C GLN A 12 -16.82 9.50 7.16
N PHE A 13 -17.67 9.64 8.17
CA PHE A 13 -17.38 10.41 9.37
C PHE A 13 -16.18 9.83 10.13
N MET A 14 -16.16 8.51 10.38
CA MET A 14 -15.05 7.85 11.07
C MET A 14 -13.73 7.96 10.32
N ALA A 15 -13.75 7.80 8.99
CA ALA A 15 -12.57 7.98 8.16
C ALA A 15 -12.05 9.43 8.20
N THR A 16 -12.95 10.42 8.19
CA THR A 16 -12.59 11.83 8.28
C THR A 16 -11.95 12.15 9.62
N VAL A 17 -12.52 11.63 10.72
CA VAL A 17 -11.94 11.78 12.07
C VAL A 17 -10.54 11.15 12.15
N PHE A 18 -10.36 9.94 11.62
CA PHE A 18 -9.09 9.24 11.65
C PHE A 18 -8.00 9.96 10.83
N SER A 19 -8.35 10.41 9.63
CA SER A 19 -7.50 11.26 8.79
C SER A 19 -7.11 12.55 9.51
N ALA A 20 -8.08 13.24 10.12
CA ALA A 20 -7.84 14.47 10.88
C ALA A 20 -6.87 14.26 12.06
N ILE A 21 -7.01 13.15 12.79
CA ILE A 21 -6.09 12.80 13.89
C ILE A 21 -4.65 12.63 13.35
N PHE A 22 -4.46 11.90 12.25
CA PHE A 22 -3.12 11.75 11.68
C PHE A 22 -2.52 13.06 11.20
N PHE A 23 -3.31 13.94 10.57
CA PHE A 23 -2.82 15.27 10.20
C PHE A 23 -2.43 16.11 11.43
N LEU A 24 -3.25 16.10 12.49
CA LEU A 24 -2.95 16.83 13.72
C LEU A 24 -1.68 16.31 14.41
N VAL A 25 -1.52 14.98 14.49
CA VAL A 25 -0.32 14.36 15.05
C VAL A 25 0.91 14.71 14.21
N ALA A 26 0.84 14.62 12.88
CA ALA A 26 1.94 15.00 12.00
C ALA A 26 2.34 16.47 12.16
N LEU A 27 1.36 17.38 12.27
CA LEU A 27 1.61 18.80 12.49
C LEU A 27 2.26 19.03 13.86
N MET A 28 1.76 18.38 14.92
CA MET A 28 2.33 18.46 16.26
C MET A 28 3.78 17.96 16.30
N LEU A 29 4.07 16.81 15.68
CA LEU A 29 5.43 16.28 15.60
C LEU A 29 6.37 17.18 14.79
N THR A 30 5.89 17.77 13.70
CA THR A 30 6.65 18.75 12.91
C THR A 30 6.99 19.98 13.75
N PHE A 31 6.05 20.45 14.56
CA PHE A 31 6.28 21.57 15.48
C PHE A 31 7.34 21.22 16.54
N LEU A 32 7.25 20.03 17.15
CA LEU A 32 8.25 19.54 18.10
C LEU A 32 9.64 19.39 17.46
N ALA A 33 9.71 18.92 16.21
CA ALA A 33 10.96 18.81 15.47
C ALA A 33 11.62 20.19 15.25
N GLY A 34 10.82 21.21 14.92
CA GLY A 34 11.30 22.58 14.77
C GLY A 34 11.76 23.19 16.10
N GLU A 35 11.03 22.91 17.17
CA GLU A 35 11.35 23.36 18.53
C GLU A 35 12.68 22.75 19.01
N ALA A 36 12.90 21.46 18.79
CA ALA A 36 14.16 20.77 19.09
C ALA A 36 15.36 21.38 18.35
N LEU A 37 15.21 21.70 17.05
CA LEU A 37 16.26 22.42 16.29
C LEU A 37 16.54 23.80 16.87
N PHE A 38 15.49 24.52 17.21
CA PHE A 38 15.61 25.89 17.71
C PHE A 38 16.30 25.95 19.07
N GLN A 39 16.02 25.00 19.97
CA GLN A 39 16.76 24.84 21.22
C GLN A 39 18.26 24.53 20.97
N GLY A 40 18.56 23.68 19.98
CA GLY A 40 19.94 23.37 19.57
C GLY A 40 20.70 24.58 19.03
N LEU A 41 20.04 25.43 18.22
CA LEU A 41 20.63 26.66 17.68
C LEU A 41 20.88 27.73 18.75
N ARG A 42 20.05 27.77 19.80
CA ARG A 42 20.24 28.65 20.96
C ARG A 42 21.36 28.19 21.91
N GLY A 43 21.98 27.04 21.64
CA GLY A 43 23.05 26.48 22.47
C GLY A 43 22.56 25.90 23.81
N GLN A 44 21.26 25.65 23.98
CA GLN A 44 20.71 24.99 25.17
C GLN A 44 20.93 23.47 25.15
N ALA A 45 21.08 22.88 23.96
CA ALA A 45 21.41 21.48 23.75
C ALA A 45 22.61 21.36 22.79
N GLY A 46 23.31 20.22 22.81
CA GLY A 46 24.36 19.94 21.84
C GLY A 46 23.77 19.99 20.42
N PHE A 47 24.35 20.81 19.53
CA PHE A 47 23.83 21.02 18.17
C PHE A 47 23.59 19.70 17.41
N THR A 48 24.56 18.78 17.47
CA THR A 48 24.45 17.46 16.84
C THR A 48 23.28 16.64 17.40
N GLU A 49 23.06 16.67 18.71
CA GLU A 49 21.95 15.95 19.35
C GLU A 49 20.59 16.54 18.95
N ALA A 50 20.48 17.87 18.95
CA ALA A 50 19.28 18.58 18.52
C ALA A 50 18.92 18.27 17.05
N VAL A 51 19.92 18.23 16.17
CA VAL A 51 19.73 17.85 14.76
C VAL A 51 19.25 16.41 14.65
N ILE A 52 19.89 15.46 15.35
CA ILE A 52 19.51 14.04 15.32
C ILE A 52 18.07 13.85 15.83
N ASN A 53 17.72 14.47 16.96
CA ASN A 53 16.38 14.35 17.55
C ASN A 53 15.31 14.99 16.65
N SER A 54 15.61 16.12 16.00
CA SER A 54 14.69 16.75 15.05
C SER A 54 14.48 15.91 13.80
N ILE A 55 15.54 15.32 13.24
CA ILE A 55 15.42 14.43 12.07
C ILE A 55 14.54 13.23 12.41
N ASN A 56 14.68 12.64 13.60
CA ASN A 56 13.83 11.55 14.06
C ASN A 56 12.34 11.97 14.07
N MET A 57 12.03 13.07 14.75
CA MET A 57 10.65 13.58 14.82
C MET A 57 10.09 13.94 13.44
N ALA A 58 10.92 14.51 12.55
CA ALA A 58 10.51 14.88 11.20
C ALA A 58 10.22 13.66 10.31
N ILE A 59 11.02 12.59 10.40
CA ILE A 59 10.78 11.35 9.66
C ILE A 59 9.47 10.70 10.12
N VAL A 60 9.25 10.61 11.43
CA VAL A 60 7.99 10.07 11.99
C VAL A 60 6.80 10.93 11.59
N ALA A 61 6.93 12.26 11.63
CA ALA A 61 5.90 13.18 11.17
C ALA A 61 5.55 12.96 9.69
N LEU A 62 6.55 12.77 8.83
CA LEU A 62 6.36 12.51 7.40
C LEU A 62 5.63 11.18 7.17
N ALA A 63 6.01 10.12 7.88
CA ALA A 63 5.34 8.82 7.78
C ALA A 63 3.86 8.90 8.21
N ILE A 64 3.56 9.62 9.29
CA ILE A 64 2.18 9.81 9.78
C ILE A 64 1.38 10.69 8.81
N PHE A 65 1.99 11.71 8.21
CA PHE A 65 1.37 12.53 7.18
C PHE A 65 0.99 11.70 5.94
N GLU A 66 1.90 10.83 5.47
CA GLU A 66 1.60 9.91 4.37
C GLU A 66 0.45 8.96 4.72
N LEU A 67 0.44 8.40 5.93
CA LEU A 67 -0.68 7.58 6.41
C LEU A 67 -2.01 8.35 6.41
N GLY A 68 -2.02 9.60 6.85
CA GLY A 68 -3.19 10.49 6.79
C GLY A 68 -3.72 10.67 5.36
N LEU A 69 -2.83 10.94 4.40
CA LEU A 69 -3.18 11.05 2.98
C LEU A 69 -3.73 9.74 2.40
N VAL A 70 -3.12 8.61 2.75
CA VAL A 70 -3.52 7.28 2.29
C VAL A 70 -4.93 6.94 2.76
N VAL A 71 -5.20 7.14 4.06
CA VAL A 71 -6.52 6.95 4.67
C VAL A 71 -7.53 7.85 3.98
N ASN A 72 -7.26 9.15 3.88
CA ASN A 72 -8.18 10.09 3.26
C ASN A 72 -8.54 9.69 1.83
N LYS A 73 -7.57 9.21 1.05
CA LYS A 73 -7.77 8.78 -0.33
C LYS A 73 -8.58 7.48 -0.44
N GLU A 74 -8.32 6.50 0.42
CA GLU A 74 -9.02 5.21 0.36
C GLU A 74 -10.52 5.37 0.66
N TYR A 75 -10.87 6.18 1.65
CA TYR A 75 -12.28 6.38 2.03
C TYR A 75 -13.00 7.42 1.17
N ALA A 76 -12.29 8.27 0.42
CA ALA A 76 -12.88 9.15 -0.57
C ALA A 76 -13.40 8.39 -1.81
N CYS A 77 -12.86 7.20 -2.10
CA CYS A 77 -13.35 6.35 -3.18
C CYS A 77 -14.60 5.58 -2.72
N LYS A 78 -15.78 6.04 -3.15
CA LYS A 78 -17.04 5.29 -3.03
C LYS A 78 -16.96 4.06 -3.94
N GLU A 79 -16.54 2.92 -3.43
CA GLU A 79 -16.69 1.65 -4.14
C GLU A 79 -17.76 0.78 -3.46
N ASN A 80 -18.59 0.15 -4.31
CA ASN A 80 -19.81 -0.57 -3.97
C ASN A 80 -19.54 -1.78 -3.06
N GLU A 81 -20.55 -2.15 -2.27
CA GLU A 81 -20.44 -2.85 -0.98
C GLU A 81 -19.92 -4.31 -0.98
N ASP A 82 -19.52 -4.90 -2.11
CA ASP A 82 -19.37 -6.37 -2.21
C ASP A 82 -17.97 -6.94 -1.96
N HIS A 83 -16.93 -6.12 -1.75
CA HIS A 83 -15.57 -6.66 -1.65
C HIS A 83 -14.73 -6.11 -0.49
N ILE A 84 -15.23 -6.24 0.75
CA ILE A 84 -14.47 -5.96 1.98
C ILE A 84 -13.10 -6.66 1.96
N ILE A 85 -13.04 -7.90 1.46
CA ILE A 85 -11.80 -8.68 1.36
C ILE A 85 -10.81 -8.04 0.36
N ILE A 86 -11.28 -7.48 -0.75
CA ILE A 86 -10.41 -6.81 -1.74
C ILE A 86 -9.90 -5.47 -1.21
N VAL A 87 -10.75 -4.70 -0.54
CA VAL A 87 -10.35 -3.43 0.11
C VAL A 87 -9.31 -3.71 1.20
N LEU A 88 -9.50 -4.75 2.02
CA LEU A 88 -8.55 -5.13 3.06
C LEU A 88 -7.17 -5.51 2.46
N ARG A 89 -7.15 -6.23 1.34
CA ARG A 89 -5.91 -6.60 0.61
C ARG A 89 -5.19 -5.41 -0.01
N ARG A 90 -5.89 -4.33 -0.34
CA ARG A 90 -5.29 -3.11 -0.89
C ARG A 90 -4.75 -2.20 0.21
N THR A 91 -5.46 -2.14 1.34
CA THR A 91 -5.19 -1.20 2.44
C THR A 91 -4.16 -1.71 3.45
N VAL A 92 -4.27 -2.97 3.88
CA VAL A 92 -3.38 -3.53 4.91
C VAL A 92 -1.92 -3.52 4.47
N PRO A 93 -1.54 -3.96 3.25
CA PRO A 93 -0.14 -3.92 2.82
C PRO A 93 0.41 -2.52 2.76
N ARG A 94 -0.39 -1.56 2.28
CA ARG A 94 0.02 -0.16 2.18
C ARG A 94 0.27 0.43 3.57
N PHE A 95 -0.61 0.16 4.53
CA PHE A 95 -0.44 0.60 5.91
C PHE A 95 0.81 -0.01 6.55
N VAL A 96 0.94 -1.33 6.49
CA VAL A 96 2.07 -2.06 7.11
C VAL A 96 3.40 -1.69 6.43
N SER A 97 3.41 -1.41 5.13
CA SER A 97 4.62 -0.96 4.42
C SER A 97 5.13 0.38 4.94
N ILE A 98 4.24 1.36 5.15
CA ILE A 98 4.64 2.68 5.68
C ILE A 98 5.15 2.55 7.13
N VAL A 99 4.48 1.73 7.95
CA VAL A 99 4.95 1.42 9.32
C VAL A 99 6.33 0.75 9.28
N CYS A 100 6.57 -0.18 8.36
CA CYS A 100 7.88 -0.81 8.24
C CYS A 100 8.96 0.18 7.80
N ILE A 101 8.68 1.06 6.84
CA ILE A 101 9.63 2.10 6.42
C ILE A 101 10.00 2.98 7.61
N ALA A 102 9.01 3.41 8.41
CA ALA A 102 9.24 4.18 9.62
C ALA A 102 10.11 3.43 10.64
N LEU A 103 9.81 2.16 10.93
CA LEU A 103 10.60 1.33 11.87
C LEU A 103 12.05 1.14 11.42
N VAL A 104 12.28 0.93 10.13
CA VAL A 104 13.64 0.78 9.59
C VAL A 104 14.40 2.10 9.68
N LEU A 105 13.76 3.23 9.35
CA LEU A 105 14.38 4.55 9.48
C LEU A 105 14.69 4.89 10.94
N GLU A 106 13.79 4.56 11.85
CA GLU A 106 13.99 4.72 13.29
C GLU A 106 15.17 3.87 13.79
N GLY A 107 15.24 2.60 13.38
CA GLY A 107 16.36 1.72 13.69
C GLY A 107 17.69 2.23 13.15
N LEU A 108 17.74 2.65 11.88
CA LEU A 108 18.96 3.17 11.26
C LEU A 108 19.46 4.46 11.92
N LEU A 109 18.54 5.38 12.25
CA LEU A 109 18.88 6.63 12.93
C LEU A 109 19.42 6.36 14.34
N LEU A 110 18.84 5.41 15.07
CA LEU A 110 19.35 4.97 16.37
C LEU A 110 20.74 4.32 16.27
N VAL A 111 21.02 3.51 15.24
CA VAL A 111 22.38 2.97 15.00
C VAL A 111 23.39 4.11 14.85
N ILE A 112 23.07 5.11 14.03
CA ILE A 112 23.96 6.26 13.79
C ILE A 112 24.17 7.05 15.09
N LYS A 113 23.09 7.31 15.85
CA LYS A 113 23.13 8.03 17.14
C LYS A 113 24.01 7.30 18.16
N TYR A 114 23.79 5.99 18.37
CA TYR A 114 24.55 5.21 19.33
C TYR A 114 26.00 4.97 18.90
N SER A 115 26.26 4.86 17.59
CA SER A 115 27.61 4.70 17.05
C SER A 115 28.49 5.93 17.33
N GLN A 116 27.93 7.14 17.30
CA GLN A 116 28.68 8.38 17.51
C GLN A 116 28.92 8.70 18.99
N LEU A 117 28.05 8.24 19.89
CA LEU A 117 28.14 8.49 21.34
C LEU A 117 29.11 7.55 22.07
N GLY A 118 29.84 6.68 21.37
CA GLY A 118 30.74 5.70 21.99
C GLY A 118 30.02 4.59 22.79
N LEU A 119 28.69 4.57 22.77
CA LEU A 119 27.82 3.59 23.44
C LEU A 119 27.59 2.35 22.56
N ALA A 120 28.62 1.95 21.79
CA ALA A 120 28.54 0.87 20.81
C ALA A 120 28.16 -0.49 21.42
N GLY A 121 28.28 -0.66 22.74
CA GLY A 121 27.83 -1.85 23.47
C GLY A 121 26.30 -2.00 23.59
N ASN A 122 25.50 -0.95 23.35
CA ASN A 122 24.04 -0.99 23.50
C ASN A 122 23.27 -1.05 22.16
N LEU A 123 23.91 -1.54 21.09
CA LEU A 123 23.30 -1.64 19.75
C LEU A 123 22.14 -2.64 19.64
N ASN A 124 21.84 -3.38 20.71
CA ASN A 124 20.79 -4.40 20.73
C ASN A 124 19.40 -3.81 20.41
N TYR A 125 19.12 -2.56 20.81
CA TYR A 125 17.84 -1.89 20.55
C TYR A 125 17.59 -1.68 19.03
N PRO A 126 18.47 -0.97 18.29
CA PRO A 126 18.31 -0.82 16.85
C PRO A 126 18.23 -2.14 16.09
N ILE A 127 19.04 -3.13 16.48
CA ILE A 127 19.05 -4.46 15.86
C ILE A 127 17.69 -5.14 16.05
N ALA A 128 17.12 -5.10 17.26
CA ALA A 128 15.80 -5.65 17.54
C ALA A 128 14.68 -4.98 16.72
N ILE A 129 14.76 -3.66 16.50
CA ILE A 129 13.80 -2.92 15.65
C ILE A 129 13.92 -3.35 14.18
N ILE A 130 15.13 -3.50 13.65
CA ILE A 130 15.34 -3.91 12.26
C ILE A 130 14.87 -5.37 12.06
N ILE A 131 15.17 -6.26 13.01
CA ILE A 131 14.71 -7.65 12.95
C ILE A 131 13.19 -7.72 13.05
N SER A 132 12.56 -6.94 13.93
CA SER A 132 11.09 -6.94 14.06
C SER A 132 10.42 -6.41 12.79
N ALA A 133 10.98 -5.37 12.15
CA ALA A 133 10.52 -4.86 10.86
C ALA A 133 10.63 -5.92 9.74
N ALA A 134 11.75 -6.67 9.69
CA ALA A 134 11.93 -7.76 8.74
C ALA A 134 10.91 -8.89 8.95
N ILE A 135 10.66 -9.29 10.20
CA ILE A 135 9.65 -10.30 10.55
C ILE A 135 8.25 -9.82 10.18
N LEU A 136 7.92 -8.56 10.46
CA LEU A 136 6.64 -7.93 10.10
C LEU A 136 6.42 -7.95 8.58
N LEU A 137 7.43 -7.56 7.79
CA LEU A 137 7.34 -7.65 6.32
C LEU A 137 7.24 -9.08 5.81
N ALA A 138 7.99 -10.02 6.40
CA ALA A 138 7.89 -11.43 6.04
C ALA A 138 6.48 -11.97 6.32
N ALA A 139 5.91 -11.67 7.50
CA ALA A 139 4.56 -12.05 7.87
C ALA A 139 3.52 -11.43 6.93
N LEU A 140 3.69 -10.15 6.57
CA LEU A 140 2.84 -9.49 5.58
C LEU A 140 2.94 -10.14 4.20
N GLY A 141 4.15 -10.48 3.75
CA GLY A 141 4.37 -11.16 2.48
C GLY A 141 3.71 -12.55 2.43
N VAL A 142 3.78 -13.29 3.53
CA VAL A 142 3.06 -14.57 3.69
C VAL A 142 1.55 -14.35 3.68
N PHE A 143 1.04 -13.38 4.43
CA PHE A 143 -0.38 -13.02 4.45
C PHE A 143 -0.89 -12.68 3.05
N LEU A 144 -0.15 -11.86 2.31
CA LEU A 144 -0.47 -11.49 0.93
C LEU A 144 -0.49 -12.70 0.00
N ARG A 145 0.47 -13.62 0.12
CA ARG A 145 0.54 -14.84 -0.68
C ARG A 145 -0.62 -15.80 -0.41
N LEU A 146 -0.98 -16.00 0.86
CA LEU A 146 -2.11 -16.86 1.26
C LEU A 146 -3.45 -16.26 0.83
N THR A 147 -3.49 -14.94 0.83
CA THR A 147 -4.67 -14.18 0.50
C THR A 147 -4.72 -13.93 -1.02
N ASP A 148 -3.68 -14.18 -1.80
CA ASP A 148 -3.73 -14.02 -3.26
C ASP A 148 -4.73 -15.01 -3.88
N ASN A 149 -5.94 -14.53 -4.20
CA ASN A 149 -6.92 -15.34 -4.93
C ASN A 149 -6.50 -15.26 -6.40
N ASN A 150 -5.57 -16.13 -6.76
CA ASN A 150 -5.12 -16.34 -8.13
C ASN A 150 -6.33 -16.55 -9.07
N PRO A 151 -6.69 -15.58 -9.94
CA PRO A 151 -7.64 -15.77 -11.03
C PRO A 151 -6.87 -16.03 -12.34
N ASN A 152 -5.72 -16.70 -12.30
CA ASN A 152 -4.99 -17.10 -13.50
C ASN A 152 -5.75 -18.18 -14.29
N SER A 153 -6.95 -18.56 -13.87
CA SER A 153 -7.94 -19.21 -14.73
C SER A 153 -8.52 -18.25 -15.78
N HIS A 154 -8.64 -16.94 -15.53
CA HIS A 154 -9.23 -16.02 -16.50
C HIS A 154 -8.27 -15.71 -17.66
N ASN A 155 -6.96 -15.57 -17.39
CA ASN A 155 -5.96 -15.44 -18.46
C ASN A 155 -5.81 -16.76 -19.23
N LYS A 156 -5.84 -17.93 -18.57
CA LYS A 156 -5.80 -19.22 -19.28
C LYS A 156 -7.02 -19.47 -20.17
N ILE A 157 -8.21 -19.00 -19.81
CA ILE A 157 -9.43 -19.14 -20.63
C ILE A 157 -9.31 -18.31 -21.92
N PHE A 158 -8.85 -17.05 -21.83
CA PHE A 158 -8.64 -16.21 -23.03
C PHE A 158 -7.52 -16.72 -23.95
N LEU A 159 -6.49 -17.38 -23.42
CA LEU A 159 -5.45 -17.99 -24.26
C LEU A 159 -5.95 -19.30 -24.91
N ASN A 160 -6.75 -20.10 -24.20
CA ASN A 160 -7.31 -21.35 -24.72
C ASN A 160 -8.41 -21.11 -25.79
N GLU A 161 -9.25 -20.08 -25.63
CA GLU A 161 -10.26 -19.72 -26.64
C GLU A 161 -9.63 -19.19 -27.94
N ASN A 162 -8.53 -18.43 -27.84
CA ASN A 162 -7.80 -17.95 -29.01
C ASN A 162 -7.09 -19.09 -29.77
N GLU A 163 -6.52 -20.09 -29.06
CA GLU A 163 -5.97 -21.29 -29.71
C GLU A 163 -7.07 -22.19 -30.30
N ALA A 164 -8.22 -22.34 -29.64
CA ALA A 164 -9.35 -23.10 -30.16
C ALA A 164 -9.98 -22.45 -31.42
N GLN A 165 -10.03 -21.12 -31.48
CA GLN A 165 -10.50 -20.39 -32.66
C GLN A 165 -9.51 -20.45 -33.83
N ALA A 166 -8.20 -20.46 -33.57
CA ALA A 166 -7.18 -20.63 -34.60
C ALA A 166 -7.24 -22.04 -35.24
N VAL A 167 -7.54 -23.09 -34.46
CA VAL A 167 -7.71 -24.46 -34.96
C VAL A 167 -9.02 -24.62 -35.75
N ASN A 168 -10.13 -24.05 -35.27
CA ASN A 168 -11.43 -24.18 -35.93
C ASN A 168 -11.49 -23.39 -37.27
N GLY A 169 -10.91 -22.19 -37.34
CA GLY A 169 -10.79 -21.43 -38.58
C GLY A 169 -9.90 -22.09 -39.64
N SER A 170 -8.91 -22.90 -39.22
CA SER A 170 -8.08 -23.68 -40.15
C SER A 170 -8.83 -24.90 -40.71
N MET A 171 -9.76 -25.48 -39.94
CA MET A 171 -10.62 -26.58 -40.38
C MET A 171 -11.72 -26.14 -41.37
N GLU A 172 -12.30 -24.95 -41.21
CA GLU A 172 -13.29 -24.40 -42.15
C GLU A 172 -12.68 -24.08 -43.52
N CYS A 173 -11.43 -23.60 -43.57
CA CYS A 173 -10.68 -23.42 -44.82
C CYS A 173 -10.39 -24.74 -45.56
N MET A 174 -10.31 -25.88 -44.84
CA MET A 174 -10.15 -27.20 -45.47
C MET A 174 -11.49 -27.86 -45.85
N ALA A 175 -12.59 -27.52 -45.19
CA ALA A 175 -13.93 -28.04 -45.50
C ALA A 175 -14.62 -27.30 -46.67
N GLY A 176 -14.19 -26.08 -46.99
CA GLY A 176 -14.75 -25.25 -48.08
C GLY A 176 -14.50 -25.73 -49.51
N PHE A 177 -13.86 -26.88 -49.72
CA PHE A 177 -13.47 -27.37 -51.06
C PHE A 177 -14.35 -28.50 -51.62
N HIS A 178 -15.58 -28.70 -51.14
CA HIS A 178 -16.48 -29.68 -51.78
C HIS A 178 -17.97 -29.39 -51.58
N GLN A 179 -18.51 -28.38 -52.27
CA GLN A 179 -19.92 -28.43 -52.72
C GLN A 179 -20.05 -27.82 -54.13
N PRO A 180 -20.56 -28.57 -55.12
CA PRO A 180 -20.71 -28.08 -56.49
C PRO A 180 -21.91 -27.15 -56.62
N LYS A 181 -21.72 -26.07 -57.37
CA LYS A 181 -22.71 -25.03 -57.68
C LYS A 181 -23.84 -25.59 -58.56
N PRO A 182 -25.13 -25.50 -58.18
CA PRO A 182 -26.20 -25.57 -59.16
C PRO A 182 -26.46 -24.18 -59.76
N SER A 183 -26.76 -24.27 -61.04
CA SER A 183 -26.87 -23.21 -62.04
C SER A 183 -28.33 -22.81 -62.24
N ASN A 184 -28.52 -21.51 -62.49
CA ASN A 184 -29.56 -20.91 -63.33
C ASN A 184 -31.00 -20.78 -62.79
N GLY A 185 -31.64 -19.68 -63.19
CA GLY A 185 -33.11 -19.58 -63.15
C GLY A 185 -33.66 -18.16 -63.12
N SER A 186 -33.55 -17.43 -64.23
CA SER A 186 -34.26 -16.17 -64.52
C SER A 186 -35.79 -16.32 -64.38
N ALA A 187 -36.47 -15.25 -63.97
CA ALA A 187 -37.56 -14.59 -64.72
C ALA A 187 -38.60 -13.91 -63.81
N HIS A 188 -38.75 -12.61 -64.04
CA HIS A 188 -39.95 -11.75 -63.90
C HIS A 188 -40.66 -11.61 -62.54
#